data_AF-A8GZ15-F1
#
_entry.id   AF-A8GZ15-F1
#
_cell.length_a   1.000
_cell.length_b   1.000
_cell.length_c   1.000
_cell.angle_alpha   90.00
_cell.angle_beta   90.00
_cell.angle_gamma   90.00
#
_symmetry.space_group_name_H-M   'P 1'
#
loop_
_entity.id
_entity.type
_entity.pdbx_description
1 polymer ?
#
loop_
_entity_poly.entity_id
_entity_poly.type
_entity_poly.pdbx_seq_one_letter_code
_entity_poly.pdbx_strand_id
1 'polypeptide(L)'
;MKLLKVALTSALLLLTGCVSQYSITEKELETYLNDEMHFEVKQGNKIFGVELHVNDIKVTLGEKPDTMAVSAVTIVNVRNPLMPINANLVTEFEAEPWYDATDNSVHLRNLQLVKVESKPQDIEKAIGSIAPELMRFLTQFLETQPVYVLDTKESNQALIADITKRIEVKPGKLVLIFEE
;
A
#
# COMPACT_ATOMS: atom_id res chain seq x y z
N MET A 1 -62.73 6.27 33.92
CA MET A 1 -62.08 7.57 33.61
C MET A 1 -60.62 7.50 34.01
N LYS A 2 -59.73 7.71 33.03
CA LYS A 2 -58.39 8.33 33.11
C LYS A 2 -57.48 7.95 34.29
N LEU A 3 -56.67 6.89 34.18
CA LEU A 3 -55.33 6.81 34.81
C LEU A 3 -54.46 5.74 34.10
N LEU A 4 -54.44 5.72 32.77
CA LEU A 4 -53.61 4.81 31.98
C LEU A 4 -52.81 5.59 30.92
N LYS A 5 -52.04 6.58 31.37
CA LYS A 5 -51.07 7.30 30.55
C LYS A 5 -49.93 7.72 31.48
N VAL A 6 -48.71 7.71 30.97
CA VAL A 6 -47.45 8.04 31.65
C VAL A 6 -46.78 6.84 32.32
N ALA A 7 -46.08 6.02 31.52
CA ALA A 7 -44.80 5.38 31.89
C ALA A 7 -44.18 4.58 30.72
N LEU A 8 -44.29 5.02 29.46
CA LEU A 8 -43.71 4.28 28.31
C LEU A 8 -42.78 5.12 27.41
N THR A 9 -42.35 6.30 27.84
CA THR A 9 -41.57 7.21 26.98
C THR A 9 -40.30 7.70 27.67
N SER A 10 -39.43 6.77 28.07
CA SER A 10 -38.04 7.10 28.39
C SER A 10 -37.11 5.89 28.25
N ALA A 11 -37.16 5.22 27.11
CA ALA A 11 -36.08 4.35 26.64
C ALA A 11 -35.61 4.87 25.28
N LEU A 12 -35.28 6.16 25.24
CA LEU A 12 -34.67 6.78 24.06
C LEU A 12 -33.17 6.50 24.11
N LEU A 13 -32.78 5.46 23.38
CA LEU A 13 -31.59 5.44 22.52
C LEU A 13 -30.31 6.02 23.13
N LEU A 14 -29.62 5.24 23.96
CA LEU A 14 -28.17 5.31 24.11
C LEU A 14 -27.53 4.12 23.40
N LEU A 15 -27.82 3.95 22.11
CA LEU A 15 -26.99 3.15 21.22
C LEU A 15 -25.87 4.06 20.71
N THR A 16 -24.95 4.45 21.61
CA THR A 16 -23.61 4.87 21.18
C THR A 16 -22.87 3.58 20.83
N GLY A 17 -23.26 2.99 19.70
CA GLY A 17 -22.40 2.01 19.06
C GLY A 17 -21.09 2.73 18.81
N CYS A 18 -20.01 2.30 19.46
CA CYS A 18 -18.68 2.61 18.95
C CYS A 18 -18.67 2.06 17.54
N VAL A 19 -18.93 2.90 16.55
CA VAL A 19 -18.53 2.62 15.17
C VAL A 19 -17.02 2.46 15.29
N SER A 20 -16.57 1.22 15.33
CA SER A 20 -15.18 0.90 15.13
C SER A 20 -14.83 1.52 13.79
N GLN A 21 -14.04 2.58 13.83
CA GLN A 21 -13.60 3.26 12.64
C GLN A 21 -12.97 2.24 11.70
N TYR A 22 -13.42 2.19 10.46
CA TYR A 22 -12.90 1.22 9.49
C TYR A 22 -11.42 1.51 9.26
N SER A 23 -10.62 0.45 9.19
CA SER A 23 -9.18 0.59 9.00
C SER A 23 -8.62 -0.55 8.19
N ILE A 24 -7.61 -0.25 7.39
CA ILE A 24 -6.81 -1.23 6.65
C ILE A 24 -5.54 -1.50 7.46
N THR A 25 -5.31 -2.75 7.83
CA THR A 25 -4.15 -3.17 8.60
C THR A 25 -2.92 -3.37 7.71
N GLU A 26 -1.72 -3.36 8.31
CA GLU A 26 -0.47 -3.73 7.62
C GLU A 26 -0.60 -5.08 6.91
N LYS A 27 -1.19 -6.08 7.57
CA LYS A 27 -1.36 -7.42 7.00
C LYS A 27 -2.28 -7.45 5.78
N GLU A 28 -3.33 -6.63 5.76
CA GLU A 28 -4.22 -6.52 4.59
C GLU A 28 -3.48 -5.90 3.41
N LEU A 29 -2.66 -4.86 3.65
CA LEU A 29 -1.80 -4.28 2.63
C LEU A 29 -0.76 -5.28 2.14
N GLU A 30 -0.06 -5.97 3.04
CA GLU A 30 0.90 -7.02 2.69
C GLU A 30 0.26 -8.09 1.82
N THR A 31 -0.93 -8.56 2.22
CA THR A 31 -1.66 -9.59 1.46
C THR A 31 -2.02 -9.08 0.08
N TYR A 32 -2.60 -7.88 -0.01
CA TYR A 32 -2.96 -7.27 -1.29
C TYR A 32 -1.75 -7.08 -2.20
N LEU A 33 -0.64 -6.55 -1.66
CA LEU A 33 0.59 -6.32 -2.42
C LEU A 33 1.22 -7.64 -2.89
N ASN A 34 1.18 -8.71 -2.09
CA ASN A 34 1.71 -10.01 -2.52
C ASN A 34 0.78 -10.70 -3.54
N ASP A 35 -0.53 -10.60 -3.40
CA ASP A 35 -1.51 -11.33 -4.22
C ASP A 35 -1.84 -10.62 -5.55
N GLU A 36 -2.14 -9.31 -5.49
CA GLU A 36 -2.58 -8.53 -6.66
C GLU A 36 -1.41 -7.93 -7.43
N MET A 37 -0.30 -7.66 -6.73
CA MET A 37 0.90 -7.08 -7.32
C MET A 37 2.01 -8.12 -7.43
N HIS A 38 1.70 -9.33 -7.91
CA HIS A 38 2.70 -10.30 -8.38
C HIS A 38 3.62 -9.64 -9.43
N PHE A 39 4.67 -8.97 -8.95
CA PHE A 39 5.59 -8.18 -9.75
C PHE A 39 6.59 -9.11 -10.41
N GLU A 40 6.09 -9.84 -11.39
CA GLU A 40 6.90 -10.57 -12.34
C GLU A 40 6.96 -9.79 -13.65
N VAL A 41 7.98 -8.94 -13.76
CA VAL A 41 8.21 -8.19 -15.01
C VAL A 41 9.17 -8.97 -15.87
N LYS A 42 8.66 -9.55 -16.96
CA LYS A 42 9.46 -10.15 -18.04
C LYS A 42 9.40 -9.27 -19.28
N GLN A 43 10.53 -8.66 -19.64
CA GLN A 43 10.61 -7.79 -20.80
C GLN A 43 11.87 -8.11 -21.62
N GLY A 44 11.75 -8.24 -22.96
CA GLY A 44 12.90 -8.46 -23.85
C GLY A 44 12.68 -9.46 -25.00
N ASN A 45 13.78 -9.91 -25.61
CA ASN A 45 13.82 -10.88 -26.71
C ASN A 45 14.71 -12.08 -26.34
N LYS A 46 15.12 -12.95 -27.29
CA LYS A 46 15.98 -14.11 -26.98
C LYS A 46 17.42 -13.78 -26.59
N ILE A 47 17.87 -12.52 -26.64
CA ILE A 47 19.27 -12.10 -26.37
C ILE A 47 19.34 -11.11 -25.19
N PHE A 48 18.39 -10.19 -25.11
CA PHE A 48 18.26 -9.21 -24.04
C PHE A 48 16.99 -9.47 -23.25
N GLY A 49 17.04 -9.32 -21.93
CA GLY A 49 15.83 -9.29 -21.14
C GLY A 49 16.05 -8.91 -19.68
N VAL A 50 14.97 -8.53 -19.02
CA VAL A 50 14.90 -8.26 -17.59
C VAL A 50 13.81 -9.14 -17.02
N GLU A 51 14.13 -9.80 -15.91
CA GLU A 51 13.22 -10.57 -15.09
C GLU A 51 13.37 -10.08 -13.64
N LEU A 52 12.27 -9.62 -13.07
CA LEU A 52 12.18 -9.15 -11.69
C LEU A 52 11.17 -10.03 -10.96
N HIS A 53 11.51 -10.47 -9.75
CA HIS A 53 10.60 -11.19 -8.86
C HIS A 53 10.66 -10.52 -7.50
N VAL A 54 9.58 -9.86 -7.10
CA VAL A 54 9.43 -9.23 -5.78
C VAL A 54 8.76 -10.23 -4.83
N ASN A 55 9.40 -10.48 -3.69
CA ASN A 55 8.94 -11.41 -2.66
C ASN A 55 9.04 -10.76 -1.28
N ASP A 56 8.43 -11.42 -0.29
CA ASP A 56 8.55 -11.09 1.13
C ASP A 56 8.21 -9.61 1.42
N ILE A 57 7.15 -9.10 0.79
CA ILE A 57 6.68 -7.73 1.02
C ILE A 57 6.19 -7.62 2.47
N LYS A 58 6.74 -6.66 3.20
CA LYS A 58 6.30 -6.27 4.54
C LYS A 58 5.96 -4.80 4.59
N VAL A 59 4.88 -4.48 5.28
CA VAL A 59 4.38 -3.12 5.41
C VAL A 59 4.48 -2.68 6.85
N THR A 60 4.93 -1.45 7.06
CA THR A 60 4.96 -0.81 8.37
C THR A 60 4.33 0.57 8.26
N LEU A 61 3.32 0.85 9.11
CA LEU A 61 2.53 2.07 9.07
C LEU A 61 2.77 2.90 10.32
N GLY A 62 3.07 4.19 10.14
CA GLY A 62 3.05 5.16 11.23
C GLY A 62 4.22 5.09 12.20
N GLU A 63 5.33 4.46 11.85
CA GLU A 63 6.60 4.64 12.59
C GLU A 63 7.12 6.08 12.45
N LYS A 64 6.92 6.68 11.27
CA LYS A 64 7.06 8.11 10.99
C LYS A 64 5.67 8.72 10.72
N PRO A 65 5.47 10.02 11.02
CA PRO A 65 4.21 10.69 10.72
C PRO A 65 3.83 10.54 9.24
N ASP A 66 2.56 10.21 8.98
CA ASP A 66 1.97 10.11 7.64
C ASP A 66 2.70 9.16 6.67
N THR A 67 3.53 8.24 7.19
CA THR A 67 4.43 7.41 6.39
C THR A 67 4.03 5.94 6.39
N MET A 68 4.08 5.34 5.21
CA MET A 68 4.08 3.90 4.99
C MET A 68 5.48 3.47 4.52
N ALA A 69 6.09 2.54 5.25
CA ALA A 69 7.31 1.87 4.87
C ALA A 69 6.99 0.51 4.26
N VAL A 70 7.68 0.15 3.18
CA VAL A 70 7.55 -1.13 2.49
C VAL A 70 8.94 -1.73 2.33
N SER A 71 9.18 -2.88 2.95
CA SER A 71 10.39 -3.66 2.72
C SER A 71 10.09 -4.86 1.82
N ALA A 72 11.03 -5.19 0.94
CA ALA A 72 10.87 -6.29 0.00
C ALA A 72 12.21 -6.96 -0.32
N VAL A 73 12.14 -8.26 -0.64
CA VAL A 73 13.25 -9.02 -1.19
C VAL A 73 13.02 -9.21 -2.68
N THR A 74 13.90 -8.69 -3.53
CA THR A 74 13.74 -8.75 -4.99
C THR A 74 14.85 -9.57 -5.64
N ILE A 75 14.49 -10.53 -6.47
CA ILE A 75 15.44 -11.25 -7.34
C ILE A 75 15.43 -10.56 -8.70
N VAL A 76 16.61 -10.16 -9.16
CA VAL A 76 16.82 -9.44 -10.42
C VAL A 76 17.70 -10.27 -11.34
N ASN A 77 17.19 -10.61 -12.52
CA ASN A 77 17.94 -11.27 -13.58
C ASN A 77 17.90 -10.42 -14.85
N VAL A 78 19.02 -9.78 -15.18
CA VAL A 78 19.21 -9.06 -16.44
C VAL A 78 20.07 -9.89 -17.35
N ARG A 79 19.50 -10.28 -18.49
CA ARG A 79 20.20 -10.97 -19.55
C ARG A 79 20.69 -9.97 -20.57
N ASN A 80 22.00 -9.85 -20.69
CA ASN A 80 22.67 -9.00 -21.66
C ASN A 80 24.02 -9.66 -22.02
N PRO A 81 24.35 -9.85 -23.31
CA PRO A 81 25.60 -10.51 -23.72
C PRO A 81 26.88 -9.83 -23.21
N LEU A 82 26.83 -8.52 -22.95
CA LEU A 82 27.99 -7.75 -22.50
C LEU A 82 28.08 -7.69 -20.98
N MET A 83 26.96 -7.51 -20.29
CA MET A 83 26.90 -7.30 -18.85
C MET A 83 25.65 -7.95 -18.24
N PRO A 84 25.66 -9.28 -18.00
CA PRO A 84 24.56 -9.92 -17.30
C PRO A 84 24.55 -9.53 -15.82
N ILE A 85 23.37 -9.41 -15.23
CA ILE A 85 23.20 -9.15 -13.79
C ILE A 85 22.33 -10.26 -13.22
N ASN A 86 22.77 -10.86 -12.12
CA ASN A 86 21.93 -11.71 -11.28
C ASN A 86 22.15 -11.23 -9.86
N ALA A 87 21.11 -10.68 -9.25
CA ALA A 87 21.22 -10.04 -7.96
C ALA A 87 20.01 -10.32 -7.06
N ASN A 88 20.26 -10.47 -5.77
CA ASN A 88 19.23 -10.40 -4.75
C ASN A 88 19.32 -9.04 -4.08
N LEU A 89 18.20 -8.33 -4.01
CA LEU A 89 18.09 -7.02 -3.39
C LEU A 89 17.23 -7.13 -2.14
N VAL A 90 17.62 -6.41 -1.09
CA VAL A 90 16.76 -6.12 0.05
C VAL A 90 16.58 -4.61 0.07
N THR A 91 15.35 -4.17 -0.16
CA THR A 91 15.01 -2.75 -0.31
C THR A 91 14.02 -2.33 0.74
N GLU A 92 14.11 -1.08 1.16
CA GLU A 92 13.10 -0.41 1.97
C GLU A 92 12.73 0.91 1.30
N PHE A 93 11.43 1.06 1.05
CA PHE A 93 10.84 2.26 0.50
C PHE A 93 9.97 2.94 1.54
N GLU A 94 9.94 4.27 1.52
CA GLU A 94 9.00 5.07 2.30
C GLU A 94 8.15 5.91 1.34
N ALA A 95 6.87 6.06 1.66
CA ALA A 95 5.93 6.88 0.90
C ALA A 95 4.83 7.44 1.80
N GLU A 96 4.12 8.44 1.29
CA GLU A 96 2.88 8.92 1.87
C GLU A 96 1.69 8.22 1.19
N PRO A 97 0.89 7.44 1.92
CA PRO A 97 -0.34 6.89 1.37
C PRO A 97 -1.42 7.97 1.31
N TRP A 98 -2.21 7.97 0.25
CA TRP A 98 -3.38 8.84 0.11
C TRP A 98 -4.56 8.08 -0.50
N TYR A 99 -5.77 8.55 -0.24
CA TYR A 99 -7.00 7.92 -0.74
C TYR A 99 -7.53 8.67 -1.95
N ASP A 100 -7.76 7.95 -3.04
CA ASP A 100 -8.47 8.46 -4.20
C ASP A 100 -9.93 8.00 -4.15
N ALA A 101 -10.84 8.95 -3.98
CA ALA A 101 -12.27 8.69 -3.94
C ALA A 101 -12.87 8.41 -5.34
N THR A 102 -12.13 8.68 -6.42
CA THR A 102 -12.60 8.43 -7.79
C THR A 102 -12.58 6.95 -8.16
N ASP A 103 -11.61 6.21 -7.64
CA ASP A 103 -11.44 4.77 -7.86
C ASP A 103 -11.51 3.93 -6.57
N ASN A 104 -11.78 4.57 -5.43
CA ASN A 104 -11.93 3.97 -4.10
C ASN A 104 -10.70 3.18 -3.65
N SER A 105 -9.52 3.77 -3.84
CA SER A 105 -8.26 3.08 -3.63
C SER A 105 -7.23 3.90 -2.88
N VAL A 106 -6.24 3.21 -2.32
CA VAL A 106 -5.07 3.80 -1.67
C VAL A 106 -3.93 3.81 -2.68
N HIS A 107 -3.36 4.98 -2.87
CA HIS A 107 -2.21 5.25 -3.73
C HIS A 107 -1.02 5.73 -2.90
N LEU A 108 0.17 5.70 -3.48
CA LEU A 108 1.38 6.19 -2.84
C LEU A 108 1.91 7.42 -3.58
N ARG A 109 2.44 8.38 -2.82
CA ARG A 109 3.18 9.53 -3.37
C ARG A 109 4.46 9.76 -2.57
N ASN A 110 5.33 10.63 -3.07
CA ASN A 110 6.59 10.97 -2.41
C ASN A 110 7.48 9.75 -2.11
N LEU A 111 7.47 8.77 -3.02
CA LEU A 111 8.23 7.52 -2.86
C LEU A 111 9.74 7.79 -2.75
N GLN A 112 10.37 7.20 -1.74
CA GLN A 112 11.79 7.29 -1.47
C GLN A 112 12.38 5.91 -1.21
N LEU A 113 13.54 5.62 -1.81
CA LEU A 113 14.34 4.45 -1.44
C LEU A 113 15.23 4.84 -0.26
N VAL A 114 14.91 4.36 0.93
CA VAL A 114 15.66 4.69 2.16
C VAL A 114 16.75 3.67 2.46
N LYS A 115 16.61 2.44 1.95
CA LYS A 115 17.61 1.39 2.09
C LYS A 115 17.66 0.50 0.86
N VAL A 116 18.87 0.16 0.43
CA VAL A 116 19.12 -0.91 -0.54
C VAL A 116 20.38 -1.67 -0.14
N GLU A 117 20.25 -2.98 -0.06
CA GLU A 117 21.37 -3.91 0.06
C GLU A 117 21.31 -4.89 -1.10
N SER A 118 22.46 -5.34 -1.59
CA SER A 118 22.51 -6.28 -2.71
C SER A 118 23.48 -7.42 -2.52
N LYS A 119 23.19 -8.54 -3.20
CA LYS A 119 24.12 -9.63 -3.42
C LYS A 119 24.17 -9.94 -4.92
N PRO A 120 25.31 -9.77 -5.61
CA PRO A 120 26.60 -9.33 -5.08
C PRO A 120 26.62 -7.82 -4.77
N GLN A 121 27.48 -7.39 -3.83
CA GLN A 121 27.44 -6.05 -3.20
C GLN A 121 27.76 -4.90 -4.18
N ASP A 122 28.48 -5.17 -5.25
CA ASP A 122 28.78 -4.20 -6.31
C ASP A 122 27.52 -3.69 -7.02
N ILE A 123 26.43 -4.45 -7.01
CA ILE A 123 25.15 -4.05 -7.58
C ILE A 123 24.53 -2.87 -6.83
N GLU A 124 24.67 -2.80 -5.50
CA GLU A 124 24.18 -1.69 -4.68
C GLU A 124 24.78 -0.36 -5.12
N LYS A 125 26.09 -0.35 -5.40
CA LYS A 125 26.79 0.85 -5.90
C LYS A 125 26.31 1.24 -7.29
N ALA A 126 26.07 0.26 -8.16
CA ALA A 126 25.52 0.51 -9.49
C ALA A 126 24.09 1.08 -9.42
N ILE A 127 23.24 0.52 -8.54
CA ILE A 127 21.89 1.03 -8.27
C ILE A 127 21.96 2.48 -7.81
N GLY A 128 22.85 2.83 -6.88
CA GLY A 128 23.02 4.21 -6.42
C GLY A 128 23.28 5.22 -7.55
N SER A 129 23.90 4.79 -8.65
CA SER A 129 24.17 5.66 -9.81
C SER A 129 22.96 5.87 -10.72
N ILE A 130 22.02 4.92 -10.75
CA ILE A 130 20.79 4.99 -11.57
C ILE A 130 19.52 5.28 -10.75
N ALA A 131 19.63 5.27 -9.43
CA ALA A 131 18.53 5.43 -8.49
C ALA A 131 17.66 6.66 -8.78
N PRO A 132 18.20 7.86 -9.13
CA PRO A 132 17.33 9.02 -9.40
C PRO A 132 16.37 8.83 -10.56
N GLU A 133 16.79 8.12 -11.62
CA GLU A 133 15.95 7.85 -12.79
C GLU A 133 14.93 6.75 -12.48
N LEU A 134 15.41 5.67 -11.85
CA LEU A 134 14.57 4.56 -11.42
C LEU A 134 13.48 5.02 -10.46
N MET A 135 13.83 5.85 -9.47
CA MET A 135 12.87 6.40 -8.51
C MET A 135 11.84 7.26 -9.20
N ARG A 136 12.22 8.10 -10.18
CA ARG A 136 11.24 8.89 -10.94
C ARG A 136 10.22 8.01 -11.65
N PHE A 137 10.68 6.93 -12.30
CA PHE A 137 9.80 5.97 -12.93
C PHE A 137 8.89 5.27 -11.92
N LEU A 138 9.44 4.77 -10.81
CA LEU A 138 8.66 4.07 -9.78
C LEU A 138 7.64 4.99 -9.10
N THR A 139 8.01 6.24 -8.82
CA THR A 139 7.08 7.26 -8.28
C THR A 139 5.91 7.46 -9.25
N GLN A 140 6.18 7.69 -10.53
CA GLN A 140 5.11 7.89 -11.53
C GLN A 140 4.22 6.65 -11.68
N PHE A 141 4.80 5.46 -11.64
CA PHE A 141 4.05 4.22 -11.71
C PHE A 141 3.12 4.06 -10.50
N LEU A 142 3.65 4.19 -9.27
CA LEU A 142 2.88 3.99 -8.03
C LEU A 142 1.93 5.14 -7.68
N GLU A 143 2.11 6.32 -8.27
CA GLU A 143 1.11 7.40 -8.18
C GLU A 143 -0.15 7.11 -8.99
N THR A 144 -0.10 6.16 -9.93
CA THR A 144 -1.24 5.77 -10.78
C THR A 144 -1.73 4.34 -10.53
N GLN A 145 -0.92 3.52 -9.85
CA GLN A 145 -1.23 2.14 -9.53
C GLN A 145 -1.63 2.03 -8.06
N PRO A 146 -2.88 1.66 -7.75
CA PRO A 146 -3.31 1.52 -6.38
C PRO A 146 -2.55 0.38 -5.68
N VAL A 147 -2.23 0.61 -4.41
CA VAL A 147 -1.64 -0.37 -3.49
C VAL A 147 -2.66 -1.05 -2.59
N TYR A 148 -3.93 -0.62 -2.67
CA TYR A 148 -5.09 -1.27 -2.08
C TYR A 148 -6.36 -0.73 -2.72
N VAL A 149 -7.33 -1.57 -3.02
CA VAL A 149 -8.64 -1.15 -3.53
C VAL A 149 -9.70 -1.67 -2.57
N LEU A 150 -10.61 -0.80 -2.11
CA LEU A 150 -11.73 -1.23 -1.26
C LEU A 150 -12.67 -2.13 -2.06
N ASP A 151 -13.04 -3.28 -1.51
CA ASP A 151 -13.91 -4.22 -2.22
C ASP A 151 -15.36 -3.70 -2.23
N THR A 152 -15.82 -3.26 -3.39
CA THR A 152 -17.20 -2.75 -3.55
C THR A 152 -18.24 -3.85 -3.75
N LYS A 153 -17.85 -5.13 -3.73
CA LYS A 153 -18.79 -6.27 -3.89
C LYS A 153 -19.42 -6.68 -2.56
N GLU A 154 -18.72 -6.49 -1.45
CA GLU A 154 -19.29 -6.67 -0.12
C GLU A 154 -20.07 -5.42 0.32
N SER A 155 -21.33 -5.59 0.73
CA SER A 155 -22.25 -4.47 1.01
C SER A 155 -21.73 -3.48 2.06
N ASN A 156 -20.93 -3.97 3.01
CA ASN A 156 -20.35 -3.12 4.05
C ASN A 156 -19.18 -2.31 3.51
N GLN A 157 -18.25 -2.94 2.78
CA GLN A 157 -17.09 -2.23 2.22
C GLN A 157 -17.49 -1.26 1.09
N ALA A 158 -18.52 -1.56 0.31
CA ALA A 158 -19.07 -0.65 -0.70
C ALA A 158 -19.56 0.68 -0.10
N LEU A 159 -20.24 0.63 1.05
CA LEU A 159 -20.65 1.84 1.75
C LEU A 159 -19.43 2.61 2.27
N ILE A 160 -18.46 1.91 2.86
CA ILE A 160 -17.23 2.51 3.38
C ILE A 160 -16.46 3.22 2.25
N ALA A 161 -16.31 2.60 1.09
CA ALA A 161 -15.68 3.18 -0.09
C ALA A 161 -16.33 4.52 -0.49
N ASP A 162 -17.66 4.54 -0.61
CA ASP A 162 -18.42 5.73 -1.02
C ASP A 162 -18.33 6.91 -0.02
N ILE A 163 -18.37 6.61 1.28
CA ILE A 163 -18.34 7.66 2.31
C ILE A 163 -16.93 8.12 2.68
N THR A 164 -15.89 7.35 2.34
CA THR A 164 -14.50 7.70 2.68
C THR A 164 -14.04 8.93 1.93
N LYS A 165 -13.48 9.89 2.66
CA LYS A 165 -12.96 11.16 2.13
C LYS A 165 -11.45 11.20 2.11
N ARG A 166 -10.83 10.65 3.15
CA ARG A 166 -9.37 10.56 3.29
C ARG A 166 -8.99 9.39 4.17
N ILE A 167 -7.71 9.09 4.19
CA ILE A 167 -7.10 8.18 5.17
C ILE A 167 -6.22 8.97 6.13
N GLU A 168 -6.03 8.40 7.32
CA GLU A 168 -5.06 8.87 8.29
C GLU A 168 -4.13 7.70 8.66
N VAL A 169 -2.83 7.94 8.60
CA VAL A 169 -1.84 6.94 9.00
C VAL A 169 -1.75 6.90 10.53
N LYS A 170 -2.00 5.73 11.11
CA LYS A 170 -1.76 5.44 12.53
C LYS A 170 -0.80 4.26 12.65
N PRO A 171 -0.12 4.10 13.80
CA PRO A 171 0.69 2.92 14.06
C PRO A 171 -0.09 1.62 13.78
N GLY A 172 0.39 0.83 12.81
CA GLY A 172 -0.18 -0.47 12.44
C GLY A 172 -1.39 -0.45 11.49
N LYS A 173 -1.90 0.73 11.08
CA LYS A 173 -3.13 0.80 10.26
C LYS A 173 -3.36 2.14 9.55
N LEU A 174 -4.04 2.07 8.41
CA LEU A 174 -4.67 3.21 7.74
C LEU A 174 -6.10 3.33 8.24
N VAL A 175 -6.44 4.47 8.83
CA VAL A 175 -7.78 4.75 9.34
C VAL A 175 -8.57 5.50 8.29
N LEU A 176 -9.75 5.01 7.92
CA LEU A 176 -10.61 5.67 6.93
C LEU A 176 -11.45 6.74 7.64
N ILE A 177 -11.46 7.94 7.06
CA ILE A 177 -12.10 9.13 7.61
C ILE A 177 -13.27 9.51 6.69
N PHE A 178 -14.43 9.72 7.29
CA PHE A 178 -15.69 10.00 6.58
C PHE A 178 -16.11 11.48 6.63
N GLU A 179 -15.46 12.25 7.50
CA GLU A 179 -15.70 13.68 7.72
C GLU A 179 -14.52 14.51 7.17
N GLU A 180 -14.74 15.81 6.92
CA GLU A 180 -13.69 16.73 6.42
C GLU A 180 -12.55 16.91 7.44
#